data_AF-A0A3D4H0L2-F1
#
_entry.id   AF-A0A3D4H0L2-F1
#
_cell.length_a   1.000
_cell.length_b   1.000
_cell.length_c   1.000
_cell.angle_alpha   90.00
_cell.angle_beta   90.00
_cell.angle_gamma   90.00
#
_symmetry.space_group_name_H-M   'P 1'
#
loop_
_entity.id
_entity.type
_entity.pdbx_description
1 polymer ?
#
loop_
_entity_poly.entity_id
_entity_poly.type
_entity_poly.pdbx_seq_one_letter_code
_entity_poly.pdbx_strand_id
1 'polypeptide(L)'
;MGDRKKIAAIITEYRPGSHAVAIVTKFLKGFPTDGGLLAPRVDLVSMYVDQFPEQDLSRRLSEEHGVPIYNSIVKALTLGGKDLVVDGVLLIG
;
A
#
# COMPACT_ATOMS: atom_id res chain seq x y z
N MET A 1 -16.20 -17.61 -2.84
CA MET A 1 -15.04 -16.71 -3.02
C MET A 1 -14.44 -16.55 -1.64
N GLY A 2 -13.28 -17.15 -1.35
CA GLY A 2 -12.64 -16.96 -0.03
C GLY A 2 -12.28 -15.48 0.16
N ASP A 3 -12.35 -15.00 1.40
CA ASP A 3 -12.03 -13.61 1.73
C ASP A 3 -10.61 -13.27 1.23
N ARG A 4 -10.48 -12.25 0.40
CA ARG A 4 -9.17 -11.81 -0.12
C ARG A 4 -8.33 -11.32 1.06
N LYS A 5 -7.06 -11.75 1.09
CA LYS A 5 -6.15 -11.41 2.18
C LYS A 5 -5.89 -9.89 2.17
N LYS A 6 -5.96 -9.27 3.34
CA LYS A 6 -5.76 -7.84 3.53
C LYS A 6 -4.31 -7.57 3.88
N ILE A 7 -3.69 -6.59 3.26
CA ILE A 7 -2.32 -6.18 3.56
C ILE A 7 -2.24 -4.68 3.81
N ALA A 8 -1.26 -4.27 4.61
CA ALA A 8 -0.88 -2.86 4.78
C ALA A 8 0.51 -2.61 4.17
N ALA A 9 0.78 -1.38 3.74
CA ALA A 9 2.12 -0.95 3.37
C ALA A 9 2.68 0.03 4.41
N ILE A 10 3.87 -0.26 4.92
CA ILE A 10 4.63 0.60 5.83
C ILE A 10 5.90 1.01 5.09
N ILE A 11 5.96 2.28 4.69
CA ILE A 11 6.98 2.76 3.76
C ILE A 11 7.64 4.06 4.22
N THR A 12 8.91 4.26 3.87
CA THR A 12 9.65 5.50 4.17
C THR A 12 9.14 6.66 3.31
N GLU A 13 9.26 6.53 1.99
CA GLU A 13 8.86 7.54 1.01
C GLU A 13 8.21 6.86 -0.20
N TYR A 14 7.25 7.53 -0.84
CA TYR A 14 6.61 7.05 -2.06
C TYR A 14 6.81 8.07 -3.19
N ARG A 15 7.92 7.98 -3.91
CA ARG A 15 8.24 8.88 -5.03
C ARG A 15 8.77 8.13 -6.26
N PRO A 16 8.84 8.75 -7.45
CA PRO A 16 9.47 8.13 -8.62
C PRO A 16 10.87 7.56 -8.30
N GLY A 17 11.13 6.33 -8.73
CA GLY A 17 12.40 5.62 -8.51
C GLY A 17 12.59 4.99 -7.13
N SER A 18 11.67 5.19 -6.18
CA SER A 18 11.73 4.52 -4.87
C SER A 18 11.37 3.03 -4.94
N HIS A 19 11.86 2.23 -3.99
CA HIS A 19 11.45 0.83 -3.84
C HIS A 19 9.93 0.71 -3.58
N ALA A 20 9.36 1.64 -2.84
CA ALA A 20 7.92 1.71 -2.62
C ALA A 20 7.16 1.88 -3.94
N VAL A 21 7.62 2.75 -4.85
CA VAL A 21 7.06 2.84 -6.22
C VAL A 21 7.10 1.51 -6.94
N ALA A 22 8.23 0.80 -6.89
CA ALA A 22 8.42 -0.43 -7.65
C ALA A 22 7.56 -1.60 -7.14
N ILE A 23 7.14 -1.56 -5.87
CA ILE A 23 6.43 -2.66 -5.21
C ILE A 23 4.96 -2.29 -4.95
N VAL A 24 4.68 -1.23 -4.19
CA VAL A 24 3.31 -0.86 -3.77
C VAL A 24 2.41 -0.59 -4.97
N THR A 25 2.93 0.05 -6.02
CA THR A 25 2.16 0.33 -7.24
C THR A 25 1.62 -0.94 -7.89
N LYS A 26 2.33 -2.07 -7.77
CA LYS A 26 1.84 -3.35 -8.33
C LYS A 26 0.66 -3.90 -7.55
N PHE A 27 0.60 -3.66 -6.25
CA PHE A 27 -0.55 -4.04 -5.40
C PHE A 27 -1.74 -3.08 -5.54
N LEU A 28 -1.52 -1.86 -6.03
CA LEU A 28 -2.58 -0.90 -6.34
C LEU A 28 -3.13 -1.05 -7.76
N LYS A 29 -2.25 -1.18 -8.75
CA LYS A 29 -2.59 -1.12 -10.19
C LYS A 29 -2.54 -2.48 -10.89
N GLY A 30 -1.79 -3.44 -10.35
CA GLY A 30 -1.55 -4.74 -10.97
C GLY A 30 -0.09 -4.94 -11.38
N PHE A 31 0.25 -6.19 -11.67
CA PHE A 31 1.59 -6.66 -11.99
C PHE A 31 1.76 -6.74 -13.51
N PRO A 32 2.63 -5.92 -14.14
CA PRO A 32 2.89 -6.02 -15.57
C PRO A 32 3.63 -7.32 -15.88
N THR A 33 3.16 -8.04 -16.89
CA THR A 33 3.73 -9.29 -17.41
C THR A 33 3.71 -9.27 -18.95
N ASP A 34 4.40 -10.20 -19.59
CA ASP A 34 4.36 -10.33 -21.07
C ASP A 34 2.94 -10.61 -21.60
N GLY A 35 2.07 -11.21 -20.78
CA GLY A 35 0.67 -11.47 -21.09
C GLY A 35 -0.29 -10.32 -20.73
N GLY A 36 0.23 -9.16 -20.32
CA GLY A 36 -0.56 -8.01 -19.87
C GLY A 36 -0.53 -7.80 -18.35
N LEU A 37 -1.56 -7.15 -17.81
CA LEU A 37 -1.60 -6.73 -16.42
C LEU A 37 -2.32 -7.77 -15.55
N LEU A 38 -1.58 -8.42 -14.65
CA LEU A 38 -2.13 -9.38 -13.69
C LEU A 38 -2.66 -8.64 -12.45
N ALA A 39 -3.92 -8.86 -12.09
CA ALA A 39 -4.50 -8.28 -10.89
C ALA A 39 -3.87 -8.85 -9.60
N PRO A 40 -3.70 -8.04 -8.53
CA PRO A 40 -3.24 -8.54 -7.23
C PRO A 40 -4.21 -9.58 -6.64
N ARG A 41 -3.67 -10.56 -5.92
CA ARG A 41 -4.47 -11.58 -5.20
C ARG A 41 -4.82 -11.19 -3.75
N VAL A 42 -4.42 -9.99 -3.34
CA VAL A 42 -4.60 -9.42 -2.00
C VAL A 42 -5.09 -7.99 -2.12
N ASP A 43 -5.67 -7.47 -1.06
CA ASP A 43 -6.18 -6.10 -1.00
C ASP A 43 -5.25 -5.24 -0.14
N LEU A 44 -4.69 -4.18 -0.73
CA LEU A 44 -3.96 -3.17 0.03
C LEU A 44 -4.98 -2.24 0.70
N VAL A 45 -5.16 -2.38 2.00
CA VAL A 45 -6.24 -1.72 2.74
C VAL A 45 -5.82 -0.45 3.47
N SER A 46 -4.51 -0.23 3.64
CA SER A 46 -3.98 0.95 4.31
C SER A 46 -2.49 1.15 4.03
N MET A 47 -2.03 2.38 4.26
CA MET A 47 -0.62 2.73 4.22
C MET A 47 -0.20 3.55 5.43
N TYR A 48 1.07 3.45 5.81
CA TYR A 48 1.80 4.44 6.60
C TYR A 48 2.97 4.93 5.76
N VAL A 49 3.16 6.25 5.71
CA VAL A 49 4.23 6.91 4.95
C VAL A 49 4.96 7.84 5.91
N ASP A 50 6.26 7.61 6.12
CA ASP A 50 7.07 8.39 7.05
C ASP A 50 7.40 9.80 6.51
N GLN A 51 7.70 9.89 5.21
CA GLN A 51 8.22 11.10 4.57
C GLN A 51 7.45 11.45 3.29
N PHE A 52 7.15 12.74 3.12
CA PHE A 52 6.46 13.28 1.95
C PHE A 52 7.40 14.25 1.20
N PRO A 53 8.30 13.75 0.33
CA PRO A 53 9.19 14.60 -0.46
C PRO A 53 8.41 15.39 -1.54
N GLU A 54 9.07 16.31 -2.24
CA GLU A 54 8.44 17.18 -3.25
C GLU A 54 7.66 16.40 -4.33
N GLN A 55 8.17 15.24 -4.74
CA GLN A 55 7.56 14.35 -5.74
C GLN A 55 6.76 13.21 -5.11
N ASP A 56 6.14 13.43 -3.96
CA ASP A 56 5.29 12.43 -3.30
C ASP A 56 4.15 11.97 -4.22
N LEU A 57 4.01 10.64 -4.34
CA LEU A 57 2.95 9.96 -5.05
C LEU A 57 1.92 9.36 -4.09
N SER A 58 2.24 9.21 -2.81
CA SER A 58 1.40 8.47 -1.87
C SER A 58 0.02 9.10 -1.72
N ARG A 59 -0.08 10.43 -1.55
CA ARG A 59 -1.38 11.11 -1.36
C ARG A 59 -2.30 10.94 -2.56
N ARG A 60 -1.78 11.18 -3.76
CA ARG A 60 -2.54 11.02 -5.01
C ARG A 60 -2.98 9.57 -5.21
N LEU A 61 -2.09 8.60 -5.03
CA LEU A 61 -2.41 7.19 -5.23
C LEU A 61 -3.35 6.65 -4.14
N SER A 62 -3.22 7.13 -2.91
CA SER A 62 -4.15 6.87 -1.81
C SER A 62 -5.57 7.29 -2.19
N GLU A 63 -5.74 8.51 -2.70
CA GLU A 63 -7.04 9.02 -3.16
C GLU A 63 -7.56 8.26 -4.39
N GLU A 64 -6.72 8.03 -5.41
CA GLU A 64 -7.07 7.33 -6.65
C GLU A 64 -7.62 5.92 -6.38
N HIS A 65 -7.06 5.21 -5.39
CA HIS A 65 -7.38 3.82 -5.09
C HIS A 65 -8.22 3.62 -3.82
N GLY A 66 -8.58 4.69 -3.10
CA GLY A 66 -9.34 4.59 -1.85
C GLY A 66 -8.58 3.86 -0.74
N VAL A 67 -7.24 3.96 -0.72
CA VAL A 67 -6.38 3.30 0.28
C VAL A 67 -5.89 4.34 1.29
N PRO A 68 -6.45 4.40 2.51
CA PRO A 68 -6.13 5.46 3.46
C PRO A 68 -4.67 5.42 3.94
N ILE A 69 -4.06 6.61 4.05
CA ILE A 69 -2.78 6.80 4.75
C ILE A 69 -3.07 7.17 6.20
N TYR A 70 -2.52 6.40 7.14
CA TYR A 70 -2.58 6.69 8.57
C TYR A 70 -1.27 7.32 9.05
N ASN A 71 -1.36 8.17 10.07
CA ASN A 71 -0.22 8.81 10.73
C ASN A 71 0.47 7.94 11.80
N SER A 72 0.16 6.64 11.83
CA SER A 72 0.70 5.69 12.80
C SER A 72 0.71 4.30 12.19
N ILE A 73 1.81 3.57 12.37
CA ILE A 73 1.93 2.16 11.98
C ILE A 73 0.81 1.33 12.63
N VAL A 74 0.56 1.52 13.93
CA VAL A 74 -0.52 0.80 14.64
C VAL A 74 -1.86 1.05 13.95
N LYS A 75 -2.20 2.31 13.67
CA LYS A 75 -3.48 2.63 13.00
C LYS A 75 -3.57 2.05 11.58
N ALA A 76 -2.46 2.02 10.83
CA ALA A 76 -2.44 1.38 9.52
C ALA A 76 -2.73 -0.13 9.64
N LEU A 77 -2.12 -0.80 10.62
CA LEU A 77 -2.30 -2.25 10.85
C LEU A 77 -3.67 -2.60 11.45
N THR A 78 -4.33 -1.67 12.15
CA THR A 78 -5.64 -1.88 12.79
C THR A 78 -6.82 -1.21 12.05
N LEU A 79 -6.56 -0.53 10.93
CA LEU A 79 -7.53 0.34 10.24
C LEU A 79 -8.20 1.36 11.18
N GLY A 80 -7.44 1.86 12.16
CA GLY A 80 -7.92 2.77 13.21
C GLY A 80 -8.67 2.11 14.36
N GLY A 81 -8.86 0.79 14.33
CA GLY A 81 -9.43 -0.02 15.40
C GLY A 81 -8.40 -0.40 16.48
N LYS A 82 -8.79 -1.39 17.30
CA LYS A 82 -7.96 -1.90 18.42
C LYS A 82 -7.20 -3.18 18.09
N ASP A 83 -7.72 -3.98 17.16
CA ASP A 83 -7.18 -5.29 16.82
C ASP A 83 -6.38 -5.25 15.52
N LEU A 84 -5.44 -6.17 15.35
CA LEU A 84 -4.73 -6.38 14.09
C LEU A 84 -5.71 -6.95 13.06
N VAL A 85 -5.89 -6.27 11.93
CA VAL A 85 -6.89 -6.64 10.90
C VAL A 85 -6.30 -6.92 9.52
N VAL A 86 -4.97 -6.96 9.42
CA VAL A 86 -4.24 -7.30 8.19
C VAL A 86 -3.59 -8.69 8.30
N ASP A 87 -3.58 -9.42 7.21
CA ASP A 87 -2.95 -10.73 7.06
C ASP A 87 -1.46 -10.65 6.68
N GLY A 88 -0.99 -9.48 6.25
CA GLY A 88 0.39 -9.27 5.82
C GLY A 88 0.80 -7.81 5.74
N VAL A 89 2.11 -7.58 5.69
CA VAL A 89 2.70 -6.23 5.66
C VAL A 89 3.76 -6.15 4.57
N LEU A 90 3.66 -5.13 3.72
CA LEU A 90 4.75 -4.69 2.86
C LEU A 90 5.59 -3.68 3.66
N LEU A 91 6.77 -4.10 4.13
CA LEU A 91 7.69 -3.25 4.86
C LEU A 91 8.86 -2.86 3.94
N ILE A 92 8.93 -1.59 3.54
CA ILE A 92 9.87 -1.13 2.51
C ILE A 92 10.56 0.16 2.95
N GLY A 93 11.87 0.07 3.14
CA GLY A 93 12.78 1.15 3.54
C GLY A 93 13.35 1.92 2.37
#